data_AF-A0AAD8E019-F1
#
_entry.id   AF-A0AAD8E019-F1
#
_cell.length_a   1.000
_cell.length_b   1.000
_cell.length_c   1.000
_cell.angle_alpha   90.00
_cell.angle_beta   90.00
_cell.angle_gamma   90.00
#
_symmetry.space_group_name_H-M   'P 1'
#
loop_
_entity.id
_entity.type
_entity.pdbx_description
1 polymer ?
#
loop_
_entity_poly.entity_id
_entity_poly.type
_entity_poly.pdbx_seq_one_letter_code
_entity_poly.pdbx_strand_id
1 'polypeptide(L)'
;MTEKEDVTNQPEKEPLDDEALEKLAVEELLREAVQGAARAEIVGPSGWIKAPQNKTNKRFLVNTLRNAVTSNKYHSRQRRHSHKSPNREKHPEPSIKKDRSKRKH
;
A
#
# COMPACT_ATOMS: atom_id res chain seq x y z
N MET A 1 -23.20 38.75 -41.39
CA MET A 1 -22.98 37.35 -41.78
C MET A 1 -21.49 37.15 -42.01
N THR A 2 -20.84 36.41 -41.12
CA THR A 2 -19.49 35.88 -41.35
C THR A 2 -19.48 34.51 -40.69
N GLU A 3 -19.70 33.49 -41.50
CA GLU A 3 -19.54 32.10 -41.11
C GLU A 3 -18.05 31.85 -40.94
N LYS A 4 -17.64 31.48 -39.72
CA LYS A 4 -16.32 30.90 -39.47
C LYS A 4 -16.53 29.40 -39.38
N GLU A 5 -16.14 28.71 -40.43
CA GLU A 5 -15.96 27.27 -40.41
C GLU A 5 -14.77 26.93 -39.51
N ASP A 6 -15.03 26.34 -38.34
CA ASP A 6 -14.01 25.58 -37.62
C ASP A 6 -14.30 24.10 -37.89
N VAL A 7 -13.78 23.65 -39.03
CA VAL A 7 -13.73 22.24 -39.42
C VAL A 7 -12.91 21.51 -38.36
N THR A 8 -13.58 20.61 -37.65
CA THR A 8 -12.98 19.63 -36.75
C THR A 8 -12.06 18.73 -37.56
N ASN A 9 -10.79 19.14 -37.69
CA ASN A 9 -9.73 18.35 -38.29
C ASN A 9 -9.34 17.23 -37.31
N GLN A 10 -10.20 16.22 -37.23
CA GLN A 10 -9.79 14.91 -36.75
C GLN A 10 -8.92 14.32 -37.86
N PRO A 11 -7.64 13.98 -37.61
CA PRO A 11 -6.85 13.29 -38.62
C PRO A 11 -7.55 11.96 -38.90
N GLU A 12 -8.07 11.82 -40.11
CA GLU A 12 -8.67 10.58 -40.60
C GLU A 12 -7.62 9.48 -40.43
N LYS A 13 -7.89 8.58 -39.49
CA LYS A 13 -7.07 7.41 -39.25
C LYS A 13 -7.39 6.44 -40.38
N GLU A 14 -6.73 6.64 -41.52
CA GLU A 14 -6.67 5.68 -42.62
C GLU A 14 -6.56 4.27 -42.02
N PRO A 15 -7.47 3.33 -42.35
CA PRO A 15 -7.38 1.97 -41.85
C PRO A 15 -6.04 1.40 -42.32
N LEU A 16 -5.18 1.09 -41.36
CA LEU A 16 -3.95 0.36 -41.63
C LEU A 16 -4.31 -0.95 -42.33
N ASP A 17 -3.48 -1.37 -43.27
CA ASP A 17 -3.61 -2.66 -43.93
C ASP A 17 -3.68 -3.79 -42.89
N ASP A 18 -4.43 -4.85 -43.19
CA ASP A 18 -4.69 -5.94 -42.23
C ASP A 18 -3.38 -6.58 -41.74
N GLU A 19 -2.37 -6.68 -42.62
CA GLU A 19 -1.03 -7.17 -42.27
C GLU A 19 -0.30 -6.25 -41.27
N ALA A 20 -0.50 -4.94 -41.38
CA ALA A 20 0.10 -3.98 -40.45
C ALA A 20 -0.58 -4.03 -39.08
N LEU A 21 -1.90 -4.23 -39.05
CA LEU A 21 -2.67 -4.46 -37.83
C LEU A 21 -2.20 -5.73 -37.10
N GLU A 22 -1.96 -6.82 -37.82
CA GLU A 22 -1.45 -8.07 -37.25
C GLU A 22 -0.06 -7.89 -36.62
N LYS A 23 0.85 -7.18 -37.30
CA LYS A 23 2.19 -6.89 -36.77
C LYS A 23 2.13 -6.08 -35.47
N LEU A 24 1.28 -5.06 -35.43
CA LEU A 24 1.07 -4.24 -34.22
C LEU A 24 0.45 -5.06 -33.08
N ALA A 25 -0.50 -5.94 -33.39
CA ALA A 25 -1.11 -6.81 -32.39
C ALA A 25 -0.07 -7.78 -31.78
N VAL A 26 0.78 -8.39 -32.61
CA VAL A 26 1.86 -9.27 -32.14
C VAL A 26 2.86 -8.52 -31.27
N GLU A 27 3.26 -7.30 -31.67
CA GLU A 27 4.17 -6.47 -30.87
C GLU A 27 3.57 -6.16 -29.49
N GLU A 28 2.28 -5.81 -29.44
CA GLU A 28 1.63 -5.46 -28.18
C GLU A 28 1.50 -6.68 -27.25
N LEU A 29 1.18 -7.86 -27.79
CA LEU A 29 1.17 -9.12 -27.01
C LEU A 29 2.55 -9.44 -26.40
N LEU A 30 3.62 -9.25 -27.18
CA LEU A 30 4.98 -9.45 -26.68
C LEU A 30 5.35 -8.44 -25.59
N ARG A 31 4.96 -7.17 -25.76
CA ARG A 31 5.15 -6.14 -24.74
C ARG A 31 4.41 -6.46 -23.45
N GLU A 32 3.15 -6.85 -23.54
CA GLU A 32 2.35 -7.21 -22.37
C GLU A 32 2.95 -8.44 -21.66
N ALA A 33 3.41 -9.45 -22.40
CA ALA A 33 4.07 -10.62 -21.84
C ALA A 33 5.34 -10.25 -21.04
N VAL A 34 6.18 -9.35 -21.58
CA VAL A 34 7.38 -8.84 -20.89
C VAL A 34 7.00 -8.09 -19.61
N GLN A 35 6.00 -7.21 -19.66
CA GLN A 35 5.52 -6.49 -18.48
C GLN A 35 4.92 -7.44 -17.43
N GLY A 36 4.18 -8.45 -17.88
CA GLY A 36 3.61 -9.50 -17.05
C GLY A 36 4.69 -10.30 -16.33
N ALA A 37 5.77 -10.67 -17.03
CA ALA A 37 6.92 -11.36 -16.45
C ALA A 37 7.60 -10.52 -15.37
N ALA A 38 7.89 -9.24 -15.65
CA ALA A 38 8.49 -8.33 -14.67
C ALA A 38 7.60 -8.13 -13.43
N ARG A 39 6.28 -8.00 -13.63
CA ARG A 39 5.32 -7.91 -12.51
C ARG A 39 5.27 -9.20 -11.69
N ALA A 40 5.34 -10.36 -12.35
CA ALA A 40 5.37 -11.65 -11.69
C ALA A 40 6.66 -11.83 -10.88
N GLU A 41 7.80 -11.33 -11.35
CA GLU A 41 9.04 -11.35 -10.58
C GLU A 41 8.96 -10.48 -9.31
N ILE A 42 8.37 -9.28 -9.40
CA ILE A 42 8.27 -8.36 -8.25
C ILE A 42 7.27 -8.83 -7.20
N VAL A 43 6.08 -9.27 -7.63
CA VAL A 43 4.95 -9.53 -6.71
C VAL A 43 4.67 -11.03 -6.52
N GLY A 44 5.20 -11.88 -7.40
CA GLY A 44 4.94 -13.30 -7.39
C GLY A 44 3.46 -13.66 -7.66
N PRO A 45 3.06 -14.90 -7.32
CA PRO A 45 1.68 -15.38 -7.49
C PRO A 45 0.63 -14.51 -6.79
N SER A 46 1.04 -13.81 -5.71
CA SER A 46 0.16 -12.92 -4.96
C SER A 46 -0.23 -11.64 -5.70
N GLY A 47 0.50 -11.25 -6.75
CA GLY A 47 0.21 -10.05 -7.55
C GLY A 47 -0.96 -10.19 -8.52
N TRP A 48 -1.43 -11.41 -8.70
CA TRP A 48 -2.58 -11.79 -9.53
C TRP A 48 -3.86 -11.95 -8.70
N ILE A 49 -3.71 -12.24 -7.41
CA ILE A 49 -4.83 -12.40 -6.47
C ILE A 49 -5.17 -11.01 -5.93
N LYS A 50 -6.37 -10.50 -6.23
CA LYS A 50 -6.87 -9.29 -5.57
C LYS A 50 -6.93 -9.58 -4.07
N ALA A 51 -6.24 -8.76 -3.27
CA ALA A 51 -6.26 -8.92 -1.83
C ALA A 51 -7.73 -8.99 -1.35
N PRO A 52 -8.12 -10.00 -0.55
CA PRO A 52 -9.51 -10.16 -0.10
C PRO A 52 -9.99 -9.03 0.84
N GLN A 53 -9.13 -8.04 1.08
CA GLN A 53 -9.39 -6.92 1.96
C GLN A 53 -9.98 -5.76 1.16
N ASN A 54 -11.04 -5.17 1.70
CA ASN A 54 -11.68 -3.98 1.12
C ASN A 54 -10.65 -2.87 0.87
N LYS A 55 -10.87 -2.05 -0.17
CA LYS A 55 -9.99 -0.91 -0.51
C LYS A 55 -9.77 -0.05 0.73
N THR A 56 -8.58 -0.16 1.34
CA THR A 56 -8.22 0.61 2.52
C THR A 56 -7.95 2.07 2.12
N ASN A 57 -8.33 3.02 2.98
CA ASN A 57 -7.99 4.42 2.78
C ASN A 57 -6.46 4.61 2.74
N LYS A 58 -5.93 5.09 1.60
CA LYS A 58 -4.48 5.25 1.39
C LYS A 58 -3.81 6.11 2.48
N ARG A 59 -4.49 7.17 2.94
CA ARG A 59 -3.96 8.06 3.99
C ARG A 59 -3.83 7.32 5.31
N PHE A 60 -4.86 6.55 5.67
CA PHE A 60 -4.85 5.72 6.88
C PHE A 60 -3.70 4.71 6.84
N LEU A 61 -3.58 3.95 5.73
CA LEU A 61 -2.54 2.94 5.59
C LEU A 61 -1.13 3.52 5.73
N VAL A 62 -0.85 4.61 5.02
CA VAL A 62 0.47 5.26 5.07
C VAL A 62 0.80 5.74 6.48
N ASN A 63 -0.16 6.37 7.16
CA ASN A 63 0.04 6.86 8.52
C ASN A 63 0.25 5.70 9.51
N THR A 64 -0.54 4.64 9.39
CA THR A 64 -0.43 3.43 10.22
C THR A 64 0.93 2.76 10.05
N LEU A 65 1.42 2.58 8.81
CA LEU A 65 2.73 2.00 8.55
C LEU A 65 3.87 2.86 9.11
N ARG A 66 3.81 4.19 8.90
CA ARG A 66 4.81 5.12 9.46
C ARG A 66 4.87 5.02 10.99
N ASN A 67 3.71 5.03 11.65
CA ASN A 67 3.62 4.95 13.11
C ASN A 67 4.07 3.59 13.65
N ALA A 68 3.76 2.49 12.96
CA ALA A 68 4.22 1.16 13.35
C ALA A 68 5.76 1.07 13.31
N VAL A 69 6.39 1.61 12.26
CA VAL A 69 7.85 1.64 12.13
C VAL A 69 8.50 2.51 13.20
N THR A 70 7.98 3.71 13.45
CA THR A 70 8.53 4.61 14.50
C THR A 70 8.36 4.03 15.89
N SER A 71 7.18 3.46 16.19
CA SER A 71 6.89 2.77 17.45
C SER A 71 7.86 1.60 17.68
N ASN A 72 8.08 0.74 16.68
CA ASN A 72 9.03 -0.38 16.81
C ASN A 72 10.47 0.10 17.08
N LYS A 73 10.89 1.21 16.45
CA LYS A 73 12.20 1.83 16.73
C LYS A 73 12.29 2.36 18.17
N TYR A 74 11.21 2.95 18.67
CA TYR A 74 11.15 3.43 20.06
C TYR A 74 11.20 2.27 21.07
N HIS A 75 10.40 1.23 20.86
CA HIS A 75 10.37 0.04 21.72
C HIS A 75 11.71 -0.71 21.71
N SER A 76 12.35 -0.87 20.55
CA SER A 76 13.68 -1.50 20.47
C SER A 76 14.77 -0.68 21.17
N ARG A 77 14.73 0.66 21.08
CA ARG A 77 15.62 1.54 21.86
C ARG A 77 15.34 1.44 23.36
N GLN A 78 14.08 1.50 23.80
CA GLN A 78 13.71 1.34 25.21
C GLN A 78 14.13 -0.03 25.77
N ARG A 79 13.95 -1.12 25.01
CA ARG A 79 14.43 -2.46 25.44
C ARG A 79 15.95 -2.47 25.61
N ARG A 80 16.71 -1.86 24.69
CA ARG A 80 18.17 -1.74 24.84
C ARG A 80 18.58 -0.91 26.07
N HIS A 81 17.84 0.15 26.41
CA HIS A 81 18.08 0.94 27.63
C HIS A 81 17.63 0.21 28.91
N SER A 82 16.60 -0.64 28.84
CA SER A 82 16.12 -1.45 29.97
C SER A 82 17.07 -2.57 30.40
N HIS A 83 17.92 -3.06 29.48
CA HIS A 83 18.96 -4.05 29.83
C HIS A 83 20.20 -3.43 30.49
N LYS A 84 20.29 -2.10 30.56
CA LYS A 84 21.27 -1.40 31.40
C LYS A 84 20.61 -1.08 32.74
N SER A 85 20.53 -2.08 33.62
CA SER A 85 20.03 -1.87 34.98
C SER A 85 20.88 -0.82 35.70
N PRO A 86 20.31 0.32 36.16
CA PRO A 86 20.86 0.96 37.34
C PRO A 86 20.44 0.07 38.52
N ASN A 87 21.42 -0.38 39.30
CA ASN A 87 21.20 -1.07 40.56
C ASN A 87 20.22 -0.25 41.41
N ARG A 88 18.96 -0.71 41.55
CA ARG A 88 17.93 -0.03 42.34
C ARG A 88 17.42 -1.03 43.36
N GLU A 89 17.78 -0.78 44.61
CA GLU A 89 17.33 -1.53 45.76
C GLU A 89 15.80 -1.62 45.77
N LYS A 90 15.31 -2.84 45.96
CA LYS A 90 13.88 -3.16 46.00
C LYS A 90 13.30 -2.66 47.31
N HIS A 91 12.61 -1.52 47.30
CA HIS A 91 11.63 -1.22 48.35
C HIS A 91 10.28 -1.86 47.98
N PRO A 92 9.57 -2.49 48.93
CA PRO A 92 8.27 -3.10 48.66
C PRO A 92 7.21 -2.01 48.43
N GLU A 93 6.47 -2.12 47.32
CA GLU A 93 5.33 -1.26 46.98
C GLU A 93 4.15 -1.47 47.95
N PRO A 94 3.48 -0.40 48.43
CA PRO A 94 2.30 -0.54 49.27
C PRO A 94 1.09 -1.00 48.45
N SER A 95 0.48 -2.11 48.89
CA SER A 95 -0.68 -2.72 48.23
C SER A 95 -1.88 -1.76 48.18
N ILE A 96 -2.24 -1.27 47.00
CA ILE A 96 -3.48 -0.51 46.78
C ILE A 96 -4.65 -1.50 46.84
N LYS A 97 -5.47 -1.41 47.90
CA LYS A 97 -6.67 -2.23 48.08
C LYS A 97 -7.69 -1.86 47.01
N LYS A 98 -8.09 -2.86 46.21
CA LYS A 98 -9.10 -2.74 45.16
C LYS A 98 -10.48 -2.58 45.78
N ASP A 99 -11.02 -1.36 45.78
CA ASP A 99 -12.40 -1.11 46.18
C ASP A 99 -13.34 -1.77 45.17
N ARG A 100 -14.22 -2.64 45.67
CA ARG A 100 -15.10 -3.49 44.88
C ARG A 100 -16.47 -2.80 44.88
N SER A 101 -16.79 -2.07 43.81
CA SER A 101 -18.08 -1.40 43.69
C SER A 101 -19.23 -2.41 43.79
N LYS A 102 -20.07 -2.23 44.81
CA LYS A 102 -21.28 -3.04 45.02
C LYS A 102 -22.32 -2.64 43.97
N ARG A 103 -22.65 -3.55 43.04
CA ARG A 103 -23.87 -3.46 42.24
C ARG A 103 -25.07 -3.63 43.18
N LYS A 104 -25.93 -2.62 43.29
CA LYS A 104 -27.27 -2.77 43.86
C LYS A 104 -28.21 -3.33 42.79
N HIS A 105 -29.03 -4.29 43.21
CA HIS A 105 -30.15 -4.86 42.46
C HIS A 105 -31.30 -3.87 42.34
#